data_AF-A0A397TC73-F1
#
_entry.id   AF-A0A397TC73-F1
#
_cell.length_a   1.000
_cell.length_b   1.000
_cell.length_c   1.000
_cell.angle_alpha   90.00
_cell.angle_beta   90.00
_cell.angle_gamma   90.00
#
_symmetry.space_group_name_H-M   'P 1'
#
loop_
_entity.id
_entity.type
_entity.pdbx_description
1 polymer ?
#
loop_
_entity_poly.entity_id
_entity_poly.type
_entity_poly.pdbx_seq_one_letter_code
_entity_poly.pdbx_strand_id
1 'polypeptide(L)'
;MRIHRLQHPRVVIKIRHQHSQKQHLLYIKQDSKKSDSVHLIRQQEGRMKIKGNFSCRKYTLIVSQQPLRARMCGFGEKDRRPIDPPPIVQLVVTDEKGNPDTGANLRMLQNPFFVLHVTLWSEDGRDERNVISNPPKTTRVLMGSLVSSPAILKNTTGEQGCYFCFPDLSIRTEGKYTLKFSLMKLGTEDRLINTRTEIIATTYSDPFTVYSAKKFPGMTESTELSKAFAKQGLKIPIRNDVRPRKVAED
;
A
#
# COMPACT_ATOMS: atom_id res chain seq x y z
N MET A 1 -36.45 3.49 -67.01
CA MET A 1 -36.93 2.94 -65.72
C MET A 1 -35.73 2.35 -64.99
N ARG A 2 -35.48 2.76 -63.72
CA ARG A 2 -34.63 2.12 -62.67
C ARG A 2 -33.14 1.87 -63.00
N ILE A 3 -32.17 2.59 -62.42
CA ILE A 3 -31.60 2.53 -61.05
C ILE A 3 -31.34 1.07 -60.54
N HIS A 4 -30.07 0.62 -60.44
CA HIS A 4 -29.29 0.49 -59.18
C HIS A 4 -28.04 -0.41 -59.28
N ARG A 5 -26.98 0.05 -58.59
CA ARG A 5 -25.95 -0.64 -57.78
C ARG A 5 -24.97 -1.62 -58.47
N LEU A 6 -23.70 -1.23 -58.57
CA LEU A 6 -22.58 -1.37 -57.59
C LEU A 6 -21.82 -2.69 -57.74
N GLN A 7 -20.52 -2.59 -58.05
CA GLN A 7 -19.50 -3.55 -57.63
C GLN A 7 -18.23 -2.79 -57.20
N HIS A 8 -17.63 -3.26 -56.10
CA HIS A 8 -16.37 -2.82 -55.50
C HIS A 8 -15.15 -3.13 -56.40
N PRO A 9 -13.97 -2.54 -56.13
CA PRO A 9 -12.97 -3.30 -55.35
C PRO A 9 -12.06 -2.47 -54.41
N ARG A 10 -11.37 -3.24 -53.56
CA ARG A 10 -10.36 -2.89 -52.54
C ARG A 10 -9.14 -2.19 -53.12
N VAL A 11 -8.52 -1.28 -52.35
CA VAL A 11 -7.08 -0.97 -52.48
C VAL A 11 -6.43 -0.71 -51.12
N VAL A 12 -5.29 -1.37 -50.93
CA VAL A 12 -4.32 -1.28 -49.84
C VAL A 12 -3.46 -0.02 -50.01
N ILE A 13 -3.18 0.72 -48.93
CA ILE A 13 -2.14 1.75 -48.93
C ILE A 13 -1.12 1.47 -47.83
N LYS A 14 0.14 1.46 -48.26
CA LYS A 14 1.37 1.23 -47.51
C LYS A 14 2.09 2.59 -47.39
N ILE A 15 2.95 2.72 -46.37
CA ILE A 15 4.20 3.52 -46.31
C ILE A 15 4.24 4.79 -45.42
N ARG A 16 5.07 4.64 -44.36
CA ARG A 16 6.11 5.50 -43.73
C ARG A 16 5.82 6.92 -43.22
N HIS A 17 6.01 7.02 -41.89
CA HIS A 17 6.99 7.80 -41.12
C HIS A 17 7.29 9.30 -41.38
N GLN A 18 7.03 10.02 -40.28
CA GLN A 18 7.78 11.13 -39.64
C GLN A 18 7.41 12.59 -39.92
N HIS A 19 7.12 13.24 -38.78
CA HIS A 19 7.25 14.64 -38.37
C HIS A 19 6.75 15.77 -39.29
N SER A 20 5.68 16.44 -38.83
CA SER A 20 5.77 17.83 -38.35
C SER A 20 4.42 18.29 -37.79
N GLN A 21 4.47 19.03 -36.68
CA GLN A 21 3.33 19.68 -36.04
C GLN A 21 2.63 20.65 -37.00
N LYS A 22 1.31 20.48 -37.20
CA LYS A 22 0.44 21.58 -37.63
C LYS A 22 -0.88 21.53 -36.86
N GLN A 23 -1.14 22.64 -36.17
CA GLN A 23 -2.37 22.97 -35.47
C GLN A 23 -3.55 22.98 -36.46
N HIS A 24 -4.66 22.34 -36.10
CA HIS A 24 -5.91 22.45 -36.85
C HIS A 24 -6.90 23.34 -36.09
N LEU A 25 -7.19 24.48 -36.72
CA LEU A 25 -8.20 25.46 -36.40
C LEU A 25 -9.60 24.84 -36.58
N LEU A 26 -10.46 24.93 -35.56
CA LEU A 26 -11.87 24.55 -35.67
C LEU A 26 -12.72 25.83 -35.70
N TYR A 27 -13.36 26.04 -36.85
CA TYR A 27 -14.24 27.17 -37.13
C TYR A 27 -15.66 26.78 -36.69
N ILE A 28 -16.24 27.50 -35.72
CA ILE A 28 -17.69 27.45 -35.47
C ILE A 28 -18.29 28.74 -36.02
N LYS A 29 -19.14 28.56 -37.04
CA LYS A 29 -19.90 29.61 -37.71
C LYS A 29 -21.28 29.66 -37.01
N GLN A 30 -21.58 30.76 -36.32
CA GLN A 30 -22.96 31.12 -35.99
C GLN A 30 -23.17 32.62 -36.21
N ASP A 31 -24.18 32.90 -37.02
CA ASP A 31 -24.59 34.21 -37.47
C ASP A 31 -25.46 34.94 -36.43
N SER A 32 -25.23 36.26 -36.39
CA SER A 32 -26.23 37.33 -36.27
C SER A 32 -26.51 38.01 -34.91
N LYS A 33 -26.13 39.31 -34.90
CA LYS A 33 -26.72 40.50 -34.23
C LYS A 33 -26.54 40.55 -32.70
N LYS A 34 -25.92 41.57 -32.07
CA LYS A 34 -25.99 43.02 -32.31
C LYS A 34 -24.97 43.75 -31.38
N SER A 35 -24.47 44.91 -31.85
CA SER A 35 -24.07 46.12 -31.10
C SER A 35 -22.76 46.14 -30.27
N ASP A 36 -21.78 46.81 -30.87
CA ASP A 36 -21.00 47.96 -30.39
C ASP A 36 -19.95 47.86 -29.27
N SER A 37 -18.79 48.47 -29.61
CA SER A 37 -17.73 49.02 -28.74
C SER A 37 -16.53 48.12 -28.47
N VAL A 38 -15.59 48.08 -29.41
CA VAL A 38 -14.23 47.58 -29.18
C VAL A 38 -13.41 48.71 -28.54
N HIS A 39 -13.27 48.69 -27.22
CA HIS A 39 -12.21 49.43 -26.52
C HIS A 39 -11.07 48.47 -26.18
N LEU A 40 -9.86 48.92 -26.52
CA LEU A 40 -8.59 48.23 -26.40
C LEU A 40 -8.26 47.96 -24.91
N ILE A 41 -8.42 46.72 -24.44
CA ILE A 41 -7.88 46.28 -23.15
C ILE A 41 -6.74 45.30 -23.41
N ARG A 42 -5.51 45.76 -23.13
CA ARG A 42 -4.32 44.91 -22.99
C ARG A 42 -4.60 43.85 -21.93
N GLN A 43 -4.84 42.61 -22.33
CA GLN A 43 -4.83 41.48 -21.41
C GLN A 43 -3.38 41.20 -21.00
N GLN A 44 -3.06 41.49 -19.74
CA GLN A 44 -1.95 40.84 -19.05
C GLN A 44 -2.31 39.35 -18.92
N GLU A 45 -1.43 38.47 -19.39
CA GLU A 45 -1.51 37.03 -19.12
C GLU A 45 -1.24 36.75 -17.63
N GLY A 46 -2.23 37.04 -16.81
CA GLY A 46 -2.29 36.58 -15.43
C GLY A 46 -2.58 35.08 -15.42
N ARG A 47 -1.54 34.26 -15.48
CA ARG A 47 -1.62 32.83 -15.19
C ARG A 47 -2.04 32.68 -13.73
N MET A 48 -3.35 32.62 -13.50
CA MET A 48 -3.94 32.40 -12.19
C MET A 48 -3.51 31.00 -11.74
N LYS A 49 -2.37 30.93 -11.05
CA LYS A 49 -1.96 29.75 -10.31
C LYS A 49 -3.03 29.58 -9.23
N ILE A 50 -3.97 28.67 -9.46
CA ILE A 50 -4.70 28.07 -8.36
C ILE A 50 -3.60 27.47 -7.48
N LYS A 51 -3.22 28.18 -6.42
CA LYS A 51 -2.49 27.61 -5.30
C LYS A 51 -3.47 26.61 -4.69
N GLY A 52 -3.53 25.42 -5.27
CA GLY A 52 -3.97 24.26 -4.52
C GLY A 52 -3.14 24.29 -3.26
N ASN A 53 -3.81 24.42 -2.12
CA ASN A 53 -3.18 24.38 -0.81
C ASN A 53 -2.67 22.94 -0.63
N PHE A 54 -1.57 22.59 -1.30
CA PHE A 54 -0.88 21.32 -1.10
C PHE A 54 -0.20 21.46 0.26
N SER A 55 -0.97 21.22 1.32
CA SER A 55 -0.41 21.09 2.66
C SER A 55 0.64 19.97 2.57
N CYS A 56 1.91 20.31 2.76
CA CYS A 56 2.99 19.34 2.78
C CYS A 56 2.84 18.51 4.06
N ARG A 57 2.19 17.34 3.94
CA ARG A 57 2.03 16.41 5.06
C ARG A 57 3.24 15.48 5.13
N LYS A 58 3.77 15.28 6.33
CA LYS A 58 4.83 14.30 6.59
C LYS A 58 4.24 13.01 7.15
N TYR A 59 4.64 11.88 6.59
CA TYR A 59 4.16 10.54 6.95
C TYR A 59 5.26 9.77 7.69
N THR A 60 4.96 9.26 8.87
CA THR A 60 5.87 8.48 9.69
C THR A 60 5.21 7.16 10.07
N LEU A 61 5.96 6.06 9.99
CA LEU A 61 5.49 4.73 10.38
C LEU A 61 6.16 4.30 11.69
N ILE A 62 5.37 3.82 12.64
CA ILE A 62 5.83 3.36 13.94
C ILE A 62 5.38 1.91 14.12
N VAL A 63 6.30 0.99 14.40
CA VAL A 63 5.94 -0.42 14.66
C VAL A 63 5.45 -0.53 16.10
N SER A 64 4.13 -0.40 16.30
CA SER A 64 3.49 -0.46 17.62
C SER A 64 3.50 -1.87 18.23
N GLN A 65 3.59 -2.91 17.40
CA GLN A 65 3.78 -4.29 17.85
C GLN A 65 4.80 -4.99 16.97
N GLN A 66 5.92 -5.36 17.59
CA GLN A 66 7.03 -6.04 16.92
C GLN A 66 6.72 -7.53 16.70
N PRO A 67 7.13 -8.11 15.56
CA PRO A 67 7.25 -9.56 15.46
C PRO A 67 8.34 -10.06 16.40
N LEU A 68 8.12 -11.19 17.07
CA LEU A 68 9.12 -11.74 18.00
C LEU A 68 9.63 -13.10 17.54
N ARG A 69 8.74 -13.93 16.99
CA ARG A 69 9.05 -15.31 16.61
C ARG A 69 8.15 -15.79 15.48
N ALA A 70 8.62 -16.78 14.74
CA ALA A 70 7.77 -17.55 13.85
C ALA A 70 8.24 -19.00 13.78
N ARG A 71 7.37 -19.88 13.32
CA ARG A 71 7.76 -21.23 12.92
C ARG A 71 7.84 -21.27 11.40
N MET A 72 8.93 -21.83 10.88
CA MET A 72 9.03 -22.06 9.43
C MET A 72 7.86 -22.95 8.95
N CYS A 73 7.20 -22.58 7.85
CA CYS A 73 6.11 -23.39 7.28
C CYS A 73 6.60 -24.43 6.26
N GLY A 74 7.87 -24.36 5.84
CA GLY A 74 8.40 -25.21 4.78
C GLY A 74 7.72 -24.96 3.43
N PHE A 75 7.68 -25.99 2.60
CA PHE A 75 7.14 -25.91 1.23
C PHE A 75 5.69 -26.41 1.09
N GLY A 76 5.12 -27.00 2.15
CA GLY A 76 3.70 -27.35 2.22
C GLY A 76 2.85 -26.25 2.88
N GLU A 77 1.53 -26.36 2.80
CA GLU A 77 0.60 -25.39 3.42
C GLU A 77 -0.06 -25.89 4.72
N LYS A 78 -0.08 -27.20 4.97
CA LYS A 78 -0.90 -27.84 6.01
C LYS A 78 -0.55 -27.45 7.46
N ASP A 79 0.67 -26.95 7.74
CA ASP A 79 1.12 -26.58 9.09
C ASP A 79 1.66 -25.14 9.14
N ARG A 80 1.09 -24.28 8.30
CA ARG A 80 1.42 -22.87 8.26
C ARG A 80 0.98 -22.18 9.55
N ARG A 81 1.90 -21.47 10.18
CA ARG A 81 1.64 -20.64 11.37
C ARG A 81 2.02 -19.19 11.09
N PRO A 82 1.19 -18.22 11.51
CA PRO A 82 1.56 -16.83 11.33
C PRO A 82 2.74 -16.44 12.24
N ILE A 83 3.41 -15.35 11.89
CA ILE A 83 4.38 -14.66 12.74
C ILE A 83 3.66 -14.21 14.01
N ASP A 84 4.36 -14.30 15.13
CA ASP A 84 3.82 -14.11 16.46
C ASP A 84 4.71 -13.19 17.31
N PRO A 85 4.12 -12.17 17.98
CA PRO A 85 2.77 -11.66 17.76
C PRO A 85 2.64 -11.01 16.36
N PRO A 86 1.41 -10.78 15.86
CA PRO A 86 1.22 -10.22 14.52
C PRO A 86 1.75 -8.77 14.44
N PRO A 87 2.52 -8.39 13.40
CA PRO A 87 2.99 -7.02 13.30
C PRO A 87 1.85 -6.01 13.17
N ILE A 88 1.95 -4.93 13.95
CA ILE A 88 1.02 -3.79 13.93
C ILE A 88 1.85 -2.53 13.74
N VAL A 89 1.50 -1.72 12.73
CA VAL A 89 2.21 -0.49 12.37
C VAL A 89 1.23 0.68 12.41
N GLN A 90 1.55 1.70 13.18
CA GLN A 90 0.82 2.96 13.22
C GLN A 90 1.35 3.94 12.18
N LEU A 91 0.43 4.61 11.48
CA LEU A 91 0.74 5.77 10.66
C LEU A 91 0.48 7.05 11.45
N VAL A 92 1.53 7.86 11.56
CA VAL A 92 1.48 9.22 12.11
C VAL A 92 1.65 10.20 10.95
N VAL A 93 0.64 11.03 10.75
CA VAL A 93 0.66 12.10 9.75
C VAL A 93 0.77 13.43 10.48
N THR A 94 1.69 14.27 10.06
CA THR A 94 1.93 15.60 10.64
C THR A 94 1.76 16.69 9.60
N ASP A 95 1.22 17.82 10.04
CA ASP A 95 1.13 19.04 9.23
C ASP A 95 2.51 19.72 9.04
N GLU A 96 2.53 20.82 8.29
CA GLU A 96 3.75 21.60 8.04
C GLU A 96 4.37 22.19 9.31
N LYS A 97 3.58 22.35 10.37
CA LYS A 97 4.02 22.84 11.68
C LYS A 97 4.46 21.71 12.60
N GLY A 98 4.38 20.45 12.15
CA GLY A 98 4.72 19.27 12.94
C GLY A 98 3.61 18.77 13.86
N ASN A 99 2.41 19.33 13.79
CA ASN A 99 1.28 18.87 14.61
C ASN A 99 0.70 17.58 14.03
N PRO A 100 0.44 16.57 14.87
CA PRO A 100 -0.15 15.32 14.40
C PRO A 100 -1.64 15.49 14.02
N ASP A 101 -2.06 14.84 12.93
CA ASP A 101 -3.46 14.71 12.57
C ASP A 101 -4.18 13.85 13.62
N THR A 102 -5.22 14.40 14.25
CA THR A 102 -6.04 13.72 15.27
C THR A 102 -7.53 13.80 14.93
N GLY A 103 -8.35 12.94 15.56
CA GLY A 103 -9.81 12.99 15.47
C GLY A 103 -10.37 12.94 14.04
N ALA A 104 -11.06 14.00 13.63
CA ALA A 104 -11.69 14.09 12.31
C ALA A 104 -10.67 14.01 11.15
N ASN A 105 -9.47 14.58 11.32
CA ASN A 105 -8.41 14.56 10.29
C ASN A 105 -7.87 13.14 10.08
N LEU A 106 -7.84 12.33 11.13
CA LEU A 106 -7.42 10.94 11.08
C LEU A 106 -8.39 10.08 10.27
N ARG A 107 -9.70 10.38 10.31
CA ARG A 107 -10.70 9.68 9.46
C ARG A 107 -10.49 9.94 7.98
N MET A 108 -9.94 11.09 7.59
CA MET A 108 -9.56 11.35 6.20
C MET A 108 -8.44 10.41 5.71
N LEU A 109 -7.72 9.74 6.63
CA LEU A 109 -6.70 8.74 6.32
C LEU A 109 -7.28 7.33 6.09
N GLN A 110 -8.59 7.11 6.31
CA GLN A 110 -9.30 5.92 5.80
C GLN A 110 -9.48 5.94 4.29
N ASN A 111 -8.87 6.91 3.61
CA ASN A 111 -8.83 6.95 2.17
C ASN A 111 -8.29 5.61 1.64
N PRO A 112 -9.02 4.92 0.74
CA PRO A 112 -8.62 3.63 0.16
C PRO A 112 -7.30 3.69 -0.61
N PHE A 113 -6.74 4.89 -0.80
CA PHE A 113 -5.47 5.08 -1.48
C PHE A 113 -4.23 4.79 -0.61
N PHE A 114 -4.33 4.63 0.72
CA PHE A 114 -3.18 4.17 1.51
C PHE A 114 -3.11 2.65 1.59
N VAL A 115 -1.95 2.08 1.24
CA VAL A 115 -1.67 0.65 1.39
C VAL A 115 -0.30 0.48 2.00
N LEU A 116 -0.19 -0.35 3.04
CA LEU A 116 1.09 -0.73 3.62
C LEU A 116 1.47 -2.11 3.10
N HIS A 117 2.61 -2.20 2.41
CA HIS A 117 3.16 -3.47 1.91
C HIS A 117 4.33 -3.91 2.78
N VAL A 118 4.41 -5.20 3.07
CA VAL A 118 5.51 -5.80 3.83
C VAL A 118 6.39 -6.67 2.96
N THR A 119 7.70 -6.57 3.17
CA THR A 119 8.73 -7.40 2.53
C THR A 119 9.67 -7.98 3.58
N LEU A 120 10.26 -9.15 3.28
CA LEU A 120 11.20 -9.83 4.15
C LEU A 120 12.64 -9.44 3.80
N TRP A 121 13.43 -9.11 4.82
CA TRP A 121 14.81 -8.67 4.70
C TRP A 121 15.71 -9.48 5.64
N SER A 122 17.02 -9.46 5.39
CA SER A 122 18.04 -9.98 6.31
C SER A 122 17.95 -9.34 7.69
N GLU A 123 18.53 -9.98 8.70
CA GLU A 123 18.60 -9.49 10.10
C GLU A 123 19.10 -8.03 10.18
N ASP A 124 20.09 -7.66 9.35
CA ASP A 124 20.66 -6.31 9.28
C ASP A 124 19.88 -5.34 8.38
N GLY A 125 18.80 -5.79 7.73
CA GLY A 125 17.96 -4.96 6.86
C GLY A 125 18.61 -4.53 5.54
N ARG A 126 19.71 -5.17 5.11
CA ARG A 126 20.45 -4.79 3.90
C ARG A 126 20.03 -5.53 2.63
N ASP A 127 19.66 -6.80 2.76
CA ASP A 127 19.30 -7.66 1.63
C ASP A 127 17.82 -8.05 1.69
N GLU A 128 17.14 -7.96 0.56
CA GLU A 128 15.80 -8.52 0.41
C GLU A 128 15.86 -10.05 0.34
N ARG A 129 15.03 -10.73 1.13
CA ARG A 129 15.00 -12.20 1.28
C ARG A 129 13.65 -12.81 0.92
N ASN A 130 12.89 -12.15 0.04
CA ASN A 130 11.54 -12.58 -0.35
C ASN A 130 11.51 -13.86 -1.18
N VAL A 131 12.63 -14.29 -1.76
CA VAL A 131 12.69 -15.38 -2.74
C VAL A 131 13.91 -16.27 -2.51
N ILE A 132 13.73 -17.58 -2.66
CA ILE A 132 14.81 -18.57 -2.78
C ILE A 132 14.80 -19.13 -4.19
N SER A 133 15.97 -19.12 -4.82
CA SER A 133 16.18 -19.62 -6.18
C SER A 133 16.85 -20.99 -6.14
N ASN A 134 16.10 -22.05 -6.43
CA ASN A 134 16.62 -23.39 -6.64
C ASN A 134 16.25 -23.85 -8.05
N PRO A 135 17.06 -23.52 -9.08
CA PRO A 135 16.73 -23.81 -10.47
C PRO A 135 16.27 -25.26 -10.68
N PRO A 136 15.16 -25.48 -11.42
CA PRO A 136 14.39 -24.51 -12.20
C PRO A 136 13.28 -23.76 -11.42
N LYS A 137 13.16 -23.98 -10.10
CA LYS A 137 12.06 -23.46 -9.28
C LYS A 137 12.49 -22.26 -8.43
N THR A 138 11.74 -21.18 -8.55
CA THR A 138 11.87 -19.99 -7.71
C THR A 138 10.68 -19.94 -6.75
N THR A 139 10.94 -19.89 -5.45
CA THR A 139 9.88 -19.96 -4.43
C THR A 139 9.90 -18.71 -3.55
N ARG A 140 8.72 -18.12 -3.34
CA ARG A 140 8.53 -17.01 -2.39
C ARG A 140 8.65 -17.50 -0.95
N VAL A 141 9.44 -16.80 -0.15
CA VAL A 141 9.75 -17.11 1.25
C VAL A 141 8.68 -16.55 2.19
N LEU A 142 8.31 -15.28 2.03
CA LEU A 142 7.27 -14.62 2.81
C LEU A 142 5.89 -14.91 2.20
N MET A 143 4.97 -15.41 3.01
CA MET A 143 3.66 -15.92 2.58
C MET A 143 2.54 -15.25 3.34
N GLY A 144 1.33 -15.27 2.76
CA GLY A 144 0.11 -14.75 3.36
C GLY A 144 -0.30 -13.39 2.81
N SER A 145 -0.94 -12.60 3.65
CA SER A 145 -1.43 -11.27 3.31
C SER A 145 -0.32 -10.23 3.49
N LEU A 146 0.39 -9.94 2.40
CA LEU A 146 1.56 -9.02 2.39
C LEU A 146 1.17 -7.54 2.29
N VAL A 147 -0.12 -7.25 2.18
CA VAL A 147 -0.67 -5.90 2.10
C VAL A 147 -1.69 -5.71 3.21
N SER A 148 -1.73 -4.50 3.78
CA SER A 148 -2.70 -4.11 4.79
C SER A 148 -3.29 -2.75 4.43
N SER A 149 -4.59 -2.60 4.66
CA SER A 149 -5.32 -1.33 4.52
C SER A 149 -5.38 -0.60 5.86
N PRO A 150 -5.52 0.73 5.88
CA PRO A 150 -5.58 1.49 7.12
C PRO A 150 -6.87 1.19 7.90
N ALA A 151 -6.76 1.03 9.20
CA ALA A 151 -7.86 0.88 10.13
C ALA A 151 -7.75 1.95 11.23
N ILE A 152 -8.83 2.69 11.48
CA ILE A 152 -8.88 3.65 12.59
C ILE A 152 -9.37 2.92 13.83
N LEU A 153 -8.46 2.73 14.78
CA LEU A 153 -8.69 1.93 15.97
C LEU A 153 -8.23 2.71 17.20
N LYS A 154 -8.74 2.33 18.38
CA LYS A 154 -8.25 2.78 19.67
C LYS A 154 -7.25 1.78 20.23
N ASN A 155 -6.10 2.25 20.70
CA ASN A 155 -5.10 1.42 21.38
C ASN A 155 -5.57 1.01 22.80
N THR A 156 -4.67 0.40 23.57
CA THR A 156 -4.94 -0.06 24.95
C THR A 156 -5.22 1.08 25.93
N THR A 157 -4.75 2.30 25.66
CA THR A 157 -5.02 3.50 26.47
C THR A 157 -6.28 4.24 26.01
N GLY A 158 -6.95 3.76 24.96
CA GLY A 158 -8.16 4.37 24.41
C GLY A 158 -7.90 5.47 23.37
N GLU A 159 -6.64 5.75 23.04
CA GLU A 159 -6.24 6.76 22.07
C GLU A 159 -6.46 6.25 20.64
N GLN A 160 -7.08 7.09 19.82
CA GLN A 160 -7.36 6.76 18.43
C GLN A 160 -6.11 6.93 17.55
N GLY A 161 -5.86 5.97 16.67
CA GLY A 161 -4.77 6.01 15.70
C GLY A 161 -5.15 5.32 14.39
N CYS A 162 -4.33 5.53 13.35
CA CYS A 162 -4.42 4.82 12.08
C CYS A 162 -3.42 3.67 12.07
N TYR A 163 -3.90 2.44 11.96
CA TYR A 163 -3.10 1.24 12.10
C TYR A 163 -3.22 0.33 10.88
N PHE A 164 -2.13 -0.35 10.58
CA PHE A 164 -2.04 -1.45 9.63
C PHE A 164 -1.67 -2.70 10.41
N CYS A 165 -2.39 -3.79 10.18
CA CYS A 165 -2.14 -5.06 10.87
C CYS A 165 -1.88 -6.18 9.88
N PHE A 166 -0.97 -7.07 10.24
CA PHE A 166 -0.58 -8.22 9.45
C PHE A 166 -0.77 -9.53 10.24
N PRO A 167 -2.02 -9.96 10.47
CA PRO A 167 -2.31 -11.17 11.25
C PRO A 167 -1.98 -12.47 10.53
N ASP A 168 -1.74 -12.40 9.21
CA ASP A 168 -1.53 -13.57 8.35
C ASP A 168 -0.21 -13.45 7.56
N LEU A 169 0.93 -13.44 8.26
CA LEU A 169 2.27 -13.54 7.65
C LEU A 169 2.95 -14.82 8.07
N SER A 170 3.54 -15.57 7.15
CA SER A 170 4.34 -16.77 7.47
C SER A 170 5.61 -16.80 6.65
N ILE A 171 6.62 -17.52 7.14
CA ILE A 171 7.94 -17.61 6.50
C ILE A 171 8.26 -19.08 6.26
N ARG A 172 8.70 -19.41 5.04
CA ARG A 172 8.97 -20.81 4.64
C ARG A 172 10.22 -21.39 5.27
N THR A 173 11.25 -20.58 5.48
CA THR A 173 12.58 -21.03 5.90
C THR A 173 12.95 -20.50 7.27
N GLU A 174 13.69 -21.31 8.03
CA GLU A 174 14.29 -20.85 9.28
C GLU A 174 15.38 -19.81 9.03
N GLY A 175 15.63 -18.97 10.02
CA GLY A 175 16.62 -17.90 9.95
C GLY A 175 16.26 -16.72 10.85
N LYS A 176 17.06 -15.67 10.75
CA LYS A 176 16.77 -14.38 11.38
C LYS A 176 16.49 -13.35 10.31
N TYR A 177 15.43 -12.58 10.52
CA TYR A 177 14.91 -11.67 9.51
C TYR A 177 14.39 -10.40 10.15
N THR A 178 14.22 -9.40 9.30
CA THR A 178 13.55 -8.14 9.61
C THR A 178 12.44 -7.93 8.59
N LEU A 179 11.31 -7.33 9.01
CA LEU A 179 10.24 -6.92 8.10
C LEU A 179 10.42 -5.46 7.71
N LYS A 180 10.33 -5.15 6.42
CA LYS A 180 10.26 -3.78 5.92
C LYS A 180 8.84 -3.46 5.52
N PHE A 181 8.29 -2.40 6.11
CA PHE A 181 6.98 -1.87 5.79
C PHE A 181 7.13 -0.64 4.91
N SER A 182 6.48 -0.66 3.75
CA SER A 182 6.52 0.41 2.75
C SER A 182 5.11 0.96 2.54
N LEU A 183 4.89 2.20 2.95
CA LEU A 183 3.62 2.89 2.77
C LEU A 183 3.55 3.44 1.36
N MET A 184 2.50 3.04 0.66
CA MET A 184 2.19 3.48 -0.69
C MET A 184 0.93 4.33 -0.68
N LYS A 185 0.94 5.39 -1.48
CA LYS A 185 -0.23 6.20 -1.77
C LYS A 185 -0.63 5.98 -3.23
N LEU A 186 -1.72 5.26 -3.43
CA LEU A 186 -2.37 5.07 -4.72
C LEU A 186 -2.97 6.42 -5.19
N GLY A 187 -3.10 6.61 -6.50
CA GLY A 187 -3.31 7.93 -7.12
C GLY A 187 -4.41 8.82 -6.50
N THR A 188 -4.29 10.14 -6.71
CA THR A 188 -5.35 11.10 -6.38
C THR A 188 -6.50 11.00 -7.39
N GLU A 189 -7.72 11.28 -6.94
CA GLU A 189 -9.03 11.02 -7.58
C GLU A 189 -9.12 11.33 -9.10
N ASP A 190 -8.30 12.23 -9.66
CA ASP A 190 -8.37 12.66 -11.06
C ASP A 190 -7.42 11.94 -12.06
N ARG A 191 -6.54 11.02 -11.64
CA ARG A 191 -5.49 10.47 -12.53
C ARG A 191 -5.17 8.98 -12.36
N LEU A 192 -6.20 8.12 -12.32
CA LEU A 192 -6.02 6.67 -12.19
C LEU A 192 -5.38 5.97 -13.41
N ILE A 193 -5.26 6.64 -14.56
CA ILE A 193 -4.88 5.98 -15.83
C ILE A 193 -3.36 5.96 -16.07
N ASN A 194 -2.54 6.63 -15.24
CA ASN A 194 -1.07 6.60 -15.42
C ASN A 194 -0.27 7.01 -14.17
N THR A 195 -0.85 6.88 -12.97
CA THR A 195 -0.16 7.28 -11.73
C THR A 195 0.81 6.19 -11.29
N ARG A 196 2.11 6.55 -11.23
CA ARG A 196 3.09 5.75 -10.50
C ARG A 196 2.74 5.78 -9.02
N THR A 197 2.71 4.62 -8.40
CA THR A 197 2.55 4.51 -6.94
C THR A 197 3.87 4.87 -6.29
N GLU A 198 3.88 5.88 -5.44
CA GLU A 198 5.07 6.32 -4.72
C GLU A 198 5.13 5.67 -3.33
N ILE A 199 6.32 5.21 -2.93
CA ILE A 199 6.59 4.83 -1.55
C ILE A 199 6.88 6.12 -0.79
N ILE A 200 5.96 6.51 0.09
CA ILE A 200 5.99 7.81 0.78
C ILE A 200 6.60 7.73 2.19
N ALA A 201 6.66 6.53 2.77
CA ALA A 201 7.32 6.28 4.04
C ALA A 201 7.73 4.80 4.13
N THR A 202 8.81 4.52 4.84
CA THR A 202 9.22 3.15 5.16
C THR A 202 9.65 3.04 6.61
N THR A 203 9.50 1.87 7.20
CA THR A 203 10.10 1.52 8.49
C THR A 203 10.45 0.04 8.53
N TYR A 204 11.35 -0.35 9.43
CA TYR A 204 11.72 -1.74 9.66
C TYR A 204 11.23 -2.19 11.03
N SER A 205 10.88 -3.47 11.16
CA SER A 205 10.71 -4.10 12.47
C SER A 205 12.04 -4.26 13.18
N ASP A 206 11.99 -4.69 14.44
CA ASP A 206 13.15 -5.30 15.07
C ASP A 206 13.42 -6.68 14.41
N PRO A 207 14.67 -7.17 14.47
CA PRO A 207 14.97 -8.52 14.00
C PRO A 207 14.29 -9.59 14.85
N PHE A 208 13.81 -10.65 14.21
CA PHE A 208 13.11 -11.75 14.87
C PHE A 208 13.55 -13.10 14.31
N THR A 209 13.33 -14.16 15.09
CA THR A 209 13.78 -15.51 14.75
C THR A 209 12.64 -16.36 14.18
N VAL A 210 12.90 -16.98 13.03
CA VAL A 210 12.07 -18.02 12.44
C VAL A 210 12.71 -19.36 12.76
N TYR A 211 12.06 -20.14 13.62
CA TYR A 211 12.56 -21.41 14.11
C TYR A 211 12.16 -22.57 13.20
N SER A 212 13.00 -23.60 13.14
CA SER A 212 12.56 -24.92 12.66
C SER A 212 11.41 -25.49 13.51
N ALA A 213 10.72 -26.47 12.93
CA ALA A 213 9.58 -27.11 13.58
C ALA A 213 9.88 -27.66 14.98
N LYS A 214 11.08 -28.21 15.20
CA LYS A 214 11.50 -28.79 16.48
C LYS A 214 11.88 -27.75 17.53
N LYS A 215 12.49 -26.63 17.11
CA LYS A 215 13.02 -25.58 18.00
C LYS A 215 11.98 -24.50 18.33
N PHE A 216 10.83 -24.51 17.66
CA PHE A 216 9.83 -23.47 17.86
C PHE A 216 9.27 -23.50 19.29
N PRO A 217 9.37 -22.39 20.05
CA PRO A 217 8.95 -22.35 21.46
C PRO A 217 7.42 -22.34 21.64
N GLY A 218 6.65 -22.32 20.55
CA GLY A 218 5.20 -22.16 20.59
C GLY A 218 4.77 -20.71 20.31
N MET A 219 3.48 -20.55 20.08
CA MET A 219 2.83 -19.24 19.97
C MET A 219 2.65 -18.66 21.37
N THR A 220 2.73 -17.35 21.53
CA THR A 220 2.38 -16.65 22.76
C THR A 220 0.87 -16.46 22.86
N GLU A 221 0.42 -16.04 24.05
CA GLU A 221 -0.91 -15.48 24.17
C GLU A 221 -1.03 -14.20 23.33
N SER A 222 -2.25 -13.84 22.96
CA SER A 222 -2.47 -12.59 22.24
C SER A 222 -2.17 -11.41 23.15
N THR A 223 -1.41 -10.46 22.63
CA THR A 223 -1.10 -9.20 23.32
C THR A 223 -2.37 -8.41 23.62
N GLU A 224 -2.30 -7.49 24.58
CA GLU A 224 -3.40 -6.58 24.89
C GLU A 224 -3.81 -5.74 23.67
N LEU A 225 -2.84 -5.26 22.88
CA LEU A 225 -3.12 -4.51 21.65
C LEU A 225 -3.85 -5.36 20.61
N SER A 226 -3.44 -6.61 20.40
CA SER A 226 -4.13 -7.54 19.50
C SER A 226 -5.56 -7.82 19.97
N LYS A 227 -5.74 -8.06 21.28
CA LYS A 227 -7.05 -8.27 21.90
C LYS A 227 -7.94 -7.02 21.74
N ALA A 228 -7.39 -5.82 21.96
CA ALA A 228 -8.10 -4.54 21.81
C ALA A 228 -8.54 -4.29 20.35
N PHE A 229 -7.68 -4.60 19.38
CA PHE A 229 -8.00 -4.41 17.96
C PHE A 229 -9.00 -5.45 17.44
N ALA A 230 -8.92 -6.70 17.93
CA ALA A 230 -9.91 -7.73 17.60
C ALA A 230 -11.32 -7.36 18.11
N LYS A 231 -11.42 -6.81 19.33
CA LYS A 231 -12.68 -6.29 19.90
C LYS A 231 -13.30 -5.17 19.04
N GLN A 232 -12.50 -4.48 18.24
CA GLN A 232 -12.94 -3.41 17.33
C GLN A 232 -13.21 -3.90 15.90
N GLY A 233 -13.26 -5.22 15.69
CA GLY A 233 -13.66 -5.84 14.41
C GLY A 233 -12.50 -6.23 13.49
N LEU A 234 -11.24 -6.01 13.89
CA LEU A 234 -10.10 -6.50 13.11
C LEU A 234 -10.01 -8.03 13.23
N LYS A 235 -9.85 -8.74 12.10
CA LYS A 235 -9.80 -10.21 12.06
C LYS A 235 -8.44 -10.76 12.53
N ILE A 236 -8.12 -10.58 13.82
CA ILE A 236 -6.93 -11.15 14.46
C ILE A 236 -7.35 -12.40 15.25
N PRO A 237 -6.73 -13.58 15.02
CA PRO A 237 -6.97 -14.76 15.84
C PRO A 237 -6.53 -14.51 17.30
N ILE A 238 -7.46 -14.64 18.26
CA ILE A 238 -7.18 -14.43 19.68
C ILE A 238 -6.91 -15.75 20.41
N ARG A 239 -5.82 -15.78 21.18
CA ARG A 239 -5.41 -16.89 22.05
C ARG A 239 -5.36 -16.40 23.49
N ASN A 240 -6.15 -17.02 24.36
CA ASN A 240 -6.30 -16.59 25.75
C ASN A 240 -5.38 -17.34 26.73
N ASP A 241 -4.80 -18.48 26.36
CA ASP A 241 -3.92 -19.27 27.24
C ASP A 241 -2.87 -20.03 26.43
N VAL A 242 -1.61 -19.94 26.85
CA VAL A 242 -0.56 -20.89 26.47
C VAL A 242 -0.40 -21.82 27.66
N ARG A 243 -0.95 -23.04 27.60
CA ARG A 243 -0.65 -24.05 28.62
C ARG A 243 0.87 -24.22 28.69
N PRO A 244 1.53 -23.99 29.84
CA PRO A 244 2.97 -24.18 29.94
C PRO A 244 3.29 -25.65 29.64
N ARG A 245 4.24 -25.87 28.73
CA ARG A 245 4.79 -27.20 28.47
C ARG A 245 5.48 -27.61 29.77
N LYS A 246 5.01 -28.67 30.43
CA LYS A 246 5.75 -29.28 31.54
C LYS A 246 7.14 -29.63 31.00
N VAL A 247 8.17 -29.00 31.56
CA VAL A 247 9.55 -29.41 31.34
C VAL A 247 9.62 -30.81 31.94
N ALA A 248 9.99 -31.81 31.13
CA ALA A 248 10.36 -33.10 31.68
C ALA A 248 11.66 -32.86 32.44
N GLU A 249 11.61 -32.94 33.77
CA GLU A 249 12.81 -33.12 34.58
C GLU A 249 13.33 -34.53 34.29
N ASP A 250 14.59 -34.60 33.85
CA ASP A 250 15.36 -35.84 33.68
C ASP A 250 15.66 -36.51 35.03
#